data_AF-A0A131YRP5-F1
#
_entry.id   AF-A0A131YRP5-F1
#
_cell.length_a   1.000
_cell.length_b   1.000
_cell.length_c   1.000
_cell.angle_alpha   90.00
_cell.angle_beta   90.00
_cell.angle_gamma   90.00
#
_symmetry.space_group_name_H-M   'P 1'
#
loop_
_entity.id
_entity.type
_entity.pdbx_description
1 polymer ?
#
loop_
_entity_poly.entity_id
_entity_poly.type
_entity_poly.pdbx_seq_one_letter_code
_entity_poly.pdbx_strand_id
1 'polypeptide(L)'
;MVSFKMHLALTLAFGSCGYAIKYPPNWKASRLQDFQEMLDTGQRIWLTMITKEMGKIDCDYWVKIALNKTDYDFYHWYRKHPRGREWTKKGPQQKNERLHADLRYEGRRPAMFIRHYLEKESKARAHKLLFWSTEEKCAVFELPGHNMHIQSR
;
A
#
# COMPACT_ATOMS: atom_id res chain seq x y z
N MET A 1 -10.17 -47.46 -47.99
CA MET A 1 -9.46 -47.75 -46.73
C MET A 1 -9.27 -46.45 -45.99
N VAL A 2 -10.03 -46.26 -44.90
CA VAL A 2 -10.04 -45.03 -44.10
C VAL A 2 -9.04 -45.20 -42.97
N SER A 3 -8.07 -44.30 -42.87
CA SER A 3 -7.15 -44.23 -41.71
C SER A 3 -7.47 -42.94 -40.95
N PHE A 4 -8.15 -43.10 -39.81
CA PHE A 4 -8.51 -42.02 -38.91
C PHE A 4 -7.27 -41.62 -38.09
N LYS A 5 -6.72 -40.44 -38.36
CA LYS A 5 -5.77 -39.79 -37.45
C LYS A 5 -6.54 -39.21 -36.28
N MET A 6 -6.53 -39.93 -35.16
CA MET A 6 -7.06 -39.49 -33.87
C MET A 6 -5.97 -38.67 -33.17
N HIS A 7 -6.03 -37.34 -33.27
CA HIS A 7 -5.26 -36.47 -32.40
C HIS A 7 -6.23 -35.78 -31.44
N LEU A 8 -6.16 -36.23 -30.19
CA LEU A 8 -6.84 -35.69 -29.02
C LEU A 8 -6.74 -34.16 -29.01
N ALA A 9 -7.89 -33.51 -29.11
CA ALA A 9 -8.03 -32.12 -28.69
C ALA A 9 -7.94 -32.08 -27.15
N LEU A 10 -6.78 -31.70 -26.63
CA LEU A 10 -6.60 -31.36 -25.23
C LEU A 10 -7.19 -29.97 -25.00
N THR A 11 -8.49 -29.90 -24.74
CA THR A 11 -9.15 -28.68 -24.29
C THR A 11 -8.65 -28.34 -22.87
N LEU A 12 -7.72 -27.39 -22.79
CA LEU A 12 -7.35 -26.72 -21.54
C LEU A 12 -8.56 -25.93 -21.05
N ALA A 13 -9.34 -26.53 -20.16
CA ALA A 13 -10.26 -25.80 -19.30
C ALA A 13 -9.41 -24.95 -18.34
N PHE A 14 -9.14 -23.70 -18.73
CA PHE A 14 -8.71 -22.67 -17.78
C PHE A 14 -9.90 -22.37 -16.86
N GLY A 15 -10.11 -23.23 -15.88
CA GLY A 15 -10.92 -22.89 -14.72
C GLY A 15 -10.26 -21.69 -14.06
N SER A 16 -10.83 -20.51 -14.24
CA SER A 16 -10.46 -19.36 -13.43
C SER A 16 -10.83 -19.72 -11.99
N CYS A 17 -9.88 -20.27 -11.23
CA CYS A 17 -9.91 -20.17 -9.78
C CYS A 17 -9.80 -18.67 -9.48
N GLY A 18 -10.93 -17.98 -9.54
CA GLY A 18 -11.09 -16.69 -8.91
C GLY A 18 -10.88 -16.94 -7.44
N TYR A 19 -9.68 -16.66 -6.94
CA TYR A 19 -9.43 -16.61 -5.51
C TYR A 19 -10.39 -15.55 -4.96
N ALA A 20 -11.52 -16.00 -4.40
CA ALA A 20 -12.44 -15.13 -3.70
C ALA A 20 -11.69 -14.65 -2.45
N ILE A 21 -11.30 -13.38 -2.47
CA ILE A 21 -10.73 -12.72 -1.29
C ILE A 21 -11.77 -12.86 -0.17
N LYS A 22 -11.45 -13.63 0.87
CA LYS A 22 -12.30 -13.72 2.05
C LYS A 22 -12.16 -12.44 2.84
N TYR A 23 -13.21 -11.62 2.81
CA TYR A 23 -13.30 -10.43 3.64
C TYR A 23 -13.83 -10.79 5.04
N PRO A 24 -13.45 -10.04 6.09
CA PRO A 24 -14.03 -10.24 7.41
C PRO A 24 -15.55 -10.03 7.41
N PRO A 25 -16.28 -10.63 8.38
CA PRO A 25 -17.72 -10.37 8.55
C PRO A 25 -18.00 -8.86 8.64
N ASN A 26 -19.06 -8.38 7.98
CA ASN A 26 -19.44 -6.97 7.89
C ASN A 26 -18.46 -6.06 7.12
N TRP A 27 -17.57 -6.63 6.31
CA TRP A 27 -16.71 -5.83 5.43
C TRP A 27 -17.54 -4.95 4.50
N LYS A 28 -17.25 -3.65 4.54
CA LYS A 28 -17.78 -2.65 3.62
C LYS A 28 -16.65 -2.21 2.70
N ALA A 29 -16.97 -1.96 1.45
CA ALA A 29 -16.03 -1.36 0.52
C ALA A 29 -15.58 0.01 1.05
N SER A 30 -14.27 0.25 1.04
CA SER A 30 -13.69 1.48 1.54
C SER A 30 -14.15 2.70 0.74
N ARG A 31 -14.27 3.84 1.42
CA ARG A 31 -14.69 5.15 0.88
C ARG A 31 -13.63 6.21 1.16
N LEU A 32 -13.69 7.34 0.45
CA LEU A 32 -12.81 8.48 0.74
C LEU A 32 -12.91 8.98 2.19
N GLN A 33 -14.07 8.85 2.82
CA GLN A 33 -14.26 9.25 4.21
C GLN A 33 -13.43 8.40 5.18
N ASP A 34 -13.13 7.14 4.83
CA ASP A 34 -12.29 6.27 5.65
C ASP A 34 -10.85 6.80 5.73
N PHE A 35 -10.37 7.51 4.70
CA PHE A 35 -9.10 8.24 4.78
C PHE A 35 -9.14 9.37 5.80
N GLN A 36 -10.25 10.12 5.87
CA GLN A 36 -10.37 11.18 6.86
C GLN A 36 -10.25 10.60 8.27
N GLU A 37 -10.97 9.53 8.54
CA GLU A 37 -10.94 8.90 9.86
C GLU A 37 -9.60 8.26 10.19
N MET A 38 -8.97 7.59 9.23
CA MET A 38 -7.68 6.91 9.42
C MET A 38 -6.52 7.90 9.57
N LEU A 39 -6.50 8.96 8.75
CA LEU A 39 -5.41 9.93 8.72
C LEU A 39 -5.57 11.04 9.76
N ASP A 40 -6.79 11.31 10.25
CA ASP A 40 -7.02 12.31 11.28
C ASP A 40 -6.64 11.81 12.68
N THR A 41 -5.37 11.44 12.83
CA THR A 41 -4.79 10.98 14.09
C THR A 41 -3.58 11.84 14.48
N GLY A 42 -3.35 11.97 15.78
CA GLY A 42 -2.11 12.53 16.35
C GLY A 42 -1.03 11.47 16.58
N GLN A 43 -1.34 10.19 16.33
CA GLN A 43 -0.44 9.06 16.53
C GLN A 43 0.46 8.82 15.31
N ARG A 44 1.44 7.92 15.47
CA ARG A 44 2.26 7.44 14.36
C ARG A 44 1.50 6.34 13.64
N ILE A 45 1.50 6.40 12.31
CA ILE A 45 0.93 5.35 11.48
C ILE A 45 2.08 4.45 11.05
N TRP A 46 2.21 3.29 11.66
CA TRP A 46 3.29 2.34 11.43
C TRP A 46 3.00 1.42 10.27
N LEU A 47 3.98 1.25 9.39
CA LEU A 47 4.02 0.10 8.48
C LEU A 47 4.39 -1.15 9.28
N THR A 48 3.49 -2.12 9.33
CA THR A 48 3.65 -3.35 10.13
C THR A 48 3.88 -4.58 9.28
N MET A 49 3.30 -4.67 8.08
CA MET A 49 3.54 -5.76 7.14
C MET A 49 3.52 -5.28 5.71
N ILE A 50 4.32 -5.91 4.86
CA ILE A 50 4.32 -5.68 3.42
C ILE A 50 4.55 -7.01 2.69
N THR A 51 3.82 -7.26 1.60
CA THR A 51 3.90 -8.54 0.89
C THR A 51 5.12 -8.67 -0.01
N LYS A 52 5.86 -7.58 -0.22
CA LYS A 52 7.09 -7.53 -1.01
C LYS A 52 8.17 -6.82 -0.20
N GLU A 53 9.37 -7.40 -0.19
CA GLU A 53 10.51 -6.81 0.50
C GLU A 53 10.83 -5.41 -0.07
N MET A 54 10.66 -4.38 0.75
CA MET A 54 10.95 -2.98 0.40
C MET A 54 12.38 -2.60 0.81
N GLY A 55 13.35 -3.32 0.25
CA GLY A 55 14.76 -3.13 0.60
C GLY A 55 15.04 -3.33 2.10
N LYS A 56 16.20 -2.88 2.55
CA LYS A 56 16.63 -3.01 3.96
C LYS A 56 16.17 -1.78 4.76
N ILE A 57 14.87 -1.69 5.02
CA ILE A 57 14.24 -0.60 5.77
C ILE A 57 13.46 -1.19 6.95
N ASP A 58 13.62 -0.58 8.14
CA ASP A 58 12.82 -0.89 9.33
C ASP A 58 12.24 0.38 9.95
N CYS A 59 11.38 0.22 10.96
CA CYS A 59 10.81 1.31 11.75
C CYS A 59 10.16 2.39 10.86
N ASP A 60 9.39 1.93 9.88
CA ASP A 60 8.72 2.77 8.89
C ASP A 60 7.38 3.26 9.45
N TYR A 61 7.20 4.58 9.53
CA TYR A 61 5.96 5.21 9.98
C TYR A 61 5.72 6.57 9.36
N TRP A 62 4.46 6.99 9.39
CA TRP A 62 4.00 8.31 8.97
C TRP A 62 3.59 9.16 10.17
N VAL A 63 3.82 10.46 10.07
CA VAL A 63 3.40 11.47 11.04
C VAL A 63 2.66 12.59 10.32
N LYS A 64 1.38 12.81 10.67
CA LYS A 64 0.57 13.89 10.11
C LYS A 64 1.22 15.25 10.36
N ILE A 65 1.29 16.07 9.31
CA ILE A 65 1.57 17.50 9.39
C ILE A 65 0.25 18.26 9.28
N ALA A 66 -0.52 17.98 8.22
CA ALA A 66 -1.80 18.61 7.97
C ALA A 66 -2.72 17.66 7.18
N LEU A 67 -4.02 17.76 7.45
CA LEU A 67 -5.08 17.11 6.68
C LEU A 67 -6.16 18.15 6.40
N ASN A 68 -6.42 18.43 5.12
CA ASN A 68 -7.44 19.38 4.69
C ASN A 68 -8.25 18.79 3.53
N LYS A 69 -9.44 18.26 3.85
CA LYS A 69 -10.33 17.60 2.89
C LYS A 69 -9.58 16.55 2.09
N THR A 70 -9.13 16.87 0.88
CA THR A 70 -8.44 15.91 0.00
C THR A 70 -6.92 15.95 0.13
N ASP A 71 -6.35 16.98 0.76
CA ASP A 71 -4.91 17.15 0.86
C ASP A 71 -4.38 16.59 2.20
N TYR A 72 -3.34 15.77 2.13
CA TYR A 72 -2.66 15.22 3.30
C TYR A 72 -1.14 15.43 3.18
N ASP A 73 -0.60 16.24 4.08
CA ASP A 73 0.84 16.45 4.22
C ASP A 73 1.35 15.67 5.45
N PHE A 74 2.46 14.96 5.28
CA PHE A 74 3.02 14.13 6.35
C PHE A 74 4.53 13.96 6.23
N TYR A 75 5.16 13.59 7.34
CA TYR A 75 6.52 13.08 7.34
C TYR A 75 6.51 11.56 7.25
N HIS A 76 7.27 11.01 6.32
CA HIS A 76 7.62 9.60 6.28
C HIS A 76 8.97 9.41 6.96
N TRP A 77 8.99 8.61 8.00
CA TRP A 77 10.18 8.28 8.77
C TRP A 77 10.50 6.81 8.61
N TYR A 78 11.78 6.51 8.43
CA TYR A 78 12.24 5.13 8.34
C TYR A 78 13.72 5.00 8.69
N ARG A 79 14.14 3.80 9.09
CA ARG A 79 15.54 3.46 9.32
C ARG A 79 16.08 2.67 8.14
N LYS A 80 17.01 3.27 7.41
CA LYS A 80 17.68 2.62 6.28
C LYS A 80 18.94 1.90 6.76
N HIS A 81 19.02 0.61 6.49
CA HIS A 81 20.23 -0.16 6.74
C HIS A 81 21.29 0.08 5.65
N PRO A 82 22.58 0.03 6.02
CA PRO A 82 23.66 0.12 5.05
C PRO A 82 23.63 -1.04 4.06
N ARG A 83 24.15 -0.80 2.85
CA ARG A 83 24.49 -1.91 1.93
C ARG A 83 25.68 -2.69 2.49
N GLY A 84 25.88 -3.94 2.05
CA GLY A 84 26.94 -4.82 2.58
C GLY A 84 28.33 -4.17 2.67
N ARG A 85 28.72 -3.37 1.66
CA ARG A 85 30.01 -2.67 1.61
C ARG A 85 30.08 -1.39 2.48
N GLU A 86 28.96 -0.93 3.00
CA GLU A 86 28.84 0.31 3.79
C GLU A 86 28.76 0.03 5.29
N TRP A 87 28.46 -1.20 5.71
CA TRP A 87 28.34 -1.59 7.12
C TRP A 87 29.59 -1.30 7.94
N THR A 88 30.77 -1.46 7.35
CA THR A 88 32.06 -1.17 8.01
C THR A 88 32.37 0.32 8.11
N LYS A 89 31.59 1.18 7.45
CA LYS A 89 31.81 2.63 7.39
C LYS A 89 30.69 3.44 8.05
N LYS A 90 29.46 2.92 8.05
CA LYS A 90 28.26 3.61 8.53
C LYS A 90 27.30 2.57 9.13
N GLY A 91 26.74 2.88 10.30
CA GLY A 91 25.62 2.13 10.87
C GLY A 91 24.27 2.50 10.22
N PRO A 92 23.16 1.92 10.69
CA PRO A 92 21.82 2.28 10.26
C PRO A 92 21.56 3.78 10.37
N GLN A 93 20.92 4.36 9.34
CA GLN A 93 20.63 5.79 9.30
C GLN A 93 19.13 6.04 9.37
N GLN A 94 18.72 6.94 10.27
CA GLN A 94 17.37 7.47 10.26
C GLN A 94 17.20 8.44 9.09
N LYS A 95 16.09 8.29 8.37
CA LYS A 95 15.69 9.13 7.25
C LYS A 95 14.32 9.70 7.54
N ASN A 96 14.11 10.91 7.05
CA ASN A 96 12.80 11.54 6.99
C ASN A 96 12.60 12.19 5.63
N GLU A 97 11.38 12.13 5.15
CA GLU A 97 10.97 12.73 3.89
C GLU A 97 9.65 13.46 4.13
N ARG A 98 9.52 14.68 3.58
CA ARG A 98 8.24 15.39 3.58
C ARG A 98 7.47 14.96 2.33
N LEU A 99 6.33 14.33 2.54
CA LEU A 99 5.48 13.83 1.47
C LEU A 99 4.15 14.58 1.46
N HIS A 100 3.53 14.57 0.28
CA HIS A 100 2.20 15.11 0.04
C HIS A 100 1.35 14.03 -0.63
N ALA A 101 0.08 13.98 -0.25
CA ALA A 101 -0.90 13.05 -0.74
C ALA A 101 -2.19 13.76 -1.14
N ASP A 102 -2.67 13.45 -2.35
CA ASP A 102 -4.02 13.79 -2.82
C ASP A 102 -4.94 12.58 -2.64
N LEU A 103 -6.05 12.76 -1.93
CA LEU A 103 -7.05 11.75 -1.61
C LEU A 103 -8.19 11.82 -2.62
N ARG A 104 -8.24 10.85 -3.54
CA ARG A 104 -9.27 10.78 -4.59
C ARG A 104 -9.54 9.35 -5.03
N TYR A 105 -10.59 9.16 -5.81
CA TYR A 105 -10.88 7.85 -6.38
C TYR A 105 -9.95 7.52 -7.55
N GLU A 106 -9.43 6.29 -7.57
CA GLU A 106 -8.83 5.68 -8.76
C GLU A 106 -9.76 4.56 -9.23
N GLY A 107 -10.55 4.84 -10.27
CA GLY A 107 -11.67 3.98 -10.66
C GLY A 107 -12.72 3.92 -9.56
N ARG A 108 -12.99 2.72 -9.03
CA ARG A 108 -13.99 2.50 -7.97
C ARG A 108 -13.41 2.46 -6.55
N ARG A 109 -12.08 2.59 -6.40
CA ARG A 109 -11.41 2.48 -5.09
C ARG A 109 -10.89 3.84 -4.63
N PRO A 110 -11.07 4.20 -3.36
CA PRO A 110 -10.42 5.38 -2.81
C PRO A 110 -8.91 5.14 -2.76
N ALA A 111 -8.12 6.13 -3.16
CA ALA A 111 -6.67 6.04 -3.22
C ALA A 111 -6.01 7.31 -2.70
N MET A 112 -4.81 7.10 -2.15
CA MET A 112 -3.91 8.15 -1.72
C MET A 112 -2.76 8.26 -2.71
N PHE A 113 -2.68 9.37 -3.43
CA PHE A 113 -1.65 9.63 -4.44
C PHE A 113 -0.46 10.33 -3.80
N ILE A 114 0.52 9.54 -3.34
CA ILE A 114 1.66 10.03 -2.58
C ILE A 114 2.79 10.46 -3.53
N ARG A 115 3.33 11.66 -3.32
CA ARG A 115 4.56 12.16 -3.96
C ARG A 115 5.47 12.83 -2.94
N HIS A 116 6.74 13.00 -3.29
CA HIS A 116 7.59 13.90 -2.51
C HIS A 116 7.07 15.34 -2.64
N TYR A 117 7.17 16.14 -1.56
CA TYR A 117 6.55 17.47 -1.50
C TYR A 117 7.00 18.41 -2.64
N LEU A 118 8.26 18.27 -3.06
CA LEU A 118 8.87 19.05 -4.14
C LEU A 118 8.61 18.51 -5.56
N GLU A 119 8.01 17.32 -5.68
CA GLU A 119 7.75 16.69 -6.98
C GLU A 119 6.42 17.14 -7.57
N LYS A 120 6.27 17.01 -8.90
CA LYS A 120 5.01 17.26 -9.58
C LYS A 120 4.01 16.13 -9.33
N GLU A 121 2.71 16.42 -9.49
CA GLU A 121 1.62 15.44 -9.34
C GLU A 121 1.81 14.19 -10.23
N SER A 122 2.40 14.33 -11.41
CA SER A 122 2.66 13.20 -12.32
C SER A 122 3.65 12.16 -11.79
N LYS A 123 4.35 12.45 -10.68
CA LYS A 123 5.22 11.50 -9.97
C LYS A 123 4.50 10.77 -8.83
N ALA A 124 3.25 11.14 -8.54
CA ALA A 124 2.50 10.54 -7.46
C ALA A 124 2.21 9.06 -7.72
N ARG A 125 2.28 8.27 -6.64
CA ARG A 125 2.00 6.84 -6.65
C ARG A 125 0.73 6.55 -5.87
N ALA A 126 -0.19 5.83 -6.50
CA ALA A 126 -1.45 5.46 -5.89
C ALA A 126 -1.25 4.36 -4.83
N HIS A 127 -1.79 4.62 -3.64
CA HIS A 127 -1.96 3.66 -2.54
C HIS A 127 -3.47 3.49 -2.34
N LYS A 128 -4.02 2.42 -2.90
CA LYS A 128 -5.48 2.17 -2.87
C LYS A 128 -5.87 1.58 -1.53
N LEU A 129 -6.85 2.16 -0.85
CA LEU A 129 -7.34 1.65 0.42
C LEU A 129 -8.24 0.44 0.16
N LEU A 130 -7.80 -0.74 0.60
CA LEU A 130 -8.55 -2.00 0.50
C LEU A 130 -9.44 -2.23 1.73
N PHE A 131 -8.96 -1.79 2.89
CA PHE A 131 -9.60 -2.03 4.17
C PHE A 131 -9.17 -0.99 5.19
N TRP A 132 -10.11 -0.58 6.03
CA TRP A 132 -9.88 0.22 7.23
C TRP A 132 -10.73 -0.35 8.37
N SER A 133 -10.13 -0.54 9.53
CA SER A 133 -10.83 -0.89 10.77
C SER A 133 -10.69 0.26 11.77
N THR A 134 -11.81 0.91 12.06
CA THR A 134 -11.90 1.94 13.09
C THR A 134 -11.60 1.39 14.49
N GLU A 135 -11.93 0.13 14.75
CA GLU A 135 -11.77 -0.55 16.05
C GLU A 135 -10.29 -0.90 16.29
N GLU A 136 -9.66 -1.57 15.34
CA GLU A 136 -8.26 -2.03 15.43
C GLU A 136 -7.23 -0.95 15.05
N LYS A 137 -7.73 0.18 14.53
CA LYS A 137 -6.94 1.29 13.98
C LYS A 137 -5.92 0.83 12.94
N CYS A 138 -6.31 -0.13 12.10
CA CYS A 138 -5.45 -0.72 11.08
C CYS A 138 -6.04 -0.61 9.68
N ALA A 139 -5.17 -0.51 8.68
CA ALA A 139 -5.56 -0.37 7.28
C ALA A 139 -4.70 -1.25 6.37
N VAL A 140 -5.28 -1.63 5.24
CA VAL A 140 -4.55 -2.33 4.17
C VAL A 140 -4.59 -1.48 2.90
N PHE A 141 -3.42 -1.24 2.34
CA PHE A 141 -3.24 -0.60 1.05
C PHE A 141 -2.81 -1.61 -0.01
N GLU A 142 -3.30 -1.41 -1.23
CA GLU A 142 -2.79 -2.01 -2.44
C GLU A 142 -1.90 -0.99 -3.17
N LEU A 143 -0.68 -1.41 -3.47
CA LEU A 143 0.29 -0.71 -4.30
C LEU A 143 0.51 -1.53 -5.59
N PRO A 144 1.10 -0.96 -6.65
CA PRO A 144 1.45 -1.72 -7.85
C PRO A 144 2.30 -2.97 -7.54
N GLY A 145 1.65 -4.14 -7.58
CA GLY A 145 2.28 -5.45 -7.39
C GLY A 145 2.54 -5.88 -5.94
N HIS A 146 2.00 -5.20 -4.92
CA HIS A 146 2.14 -5.61 -3.50
C HIS A 146 1.12 -4.91 -2.59
N ASN A 147 0.88 -5.49 -1.40
CA ASN A 147 0.00 -4.92 -0.38
C ASN A 147 0.80 -4.52 0.86
N MET A 148 0.28 -3.52 1.56
CA MET A 148 0.90 -2.89 2.72
C MET A 148 -0.13 -2.80 3.87
N HIS A 149 0.23 -3.28 5.05
CA HIS A 149 -0.60 -3.18 6.26
C HIS A 149 -0.02 -2.13 7.19
N ILE A 150 -0.87 -1.19 7.61
CA ILE A 150 -0.52 -0.11 8.50
C ILE A 150 -1.34 -0.14 9.78
N GLN A 151 -0.82 0.45 10.84
CA GLN A 151 -1.54 0.60 12.10
C GLN A 151 -1.20 1.92 12.79
N SER A 152 -2.24 2.65 13.23
CA SER A 152 -2.08 3.86 14.04
C SER A 152 -1.88 3.47 15.51
N ARG A 153 -0.73 3.81 16.09
CA ARG A 153 -0.41 3.61 17.51
C ARG A 153 0.48 4.73 18.06
#